data_AF-A0A4P5PHV7-F1
#
_entry.id   AF-A0A4P5PHV7-F1
#
_cell.length_a   1.000
_cell.length_b   1.000
_cell.length_c   1.000
_cell.angle_alpha   90.00
_cell.angle_beta   90.00
_cell.angle_gamma   90.00
#
_symmetry.space_group_name_H-M   'P 1'
#
loop_
_entity.id
_entity.type
_entity.pdbx_description
1 polymer ?
#
loop_
_entity_poly.entity_id
_entity_poly.type
_entity_poly.pdbx_seq_one_letter_code
_entity_poly.pdbx_strand_id
1 'polypeptide(L)' 'MQFKHILLFSIKDFNNNKEKDGYFPHDGTVINVVVNAMSGLNAVAVGFTNKR' A
#
# COMPACT_ATOMS: atom_id res chain seq x y z
N MET A 1 8.87 -12.52 -8.09
CA MET A 1 8.62 -11.84 -6.80
C MET A 1 7.24 -12.25 -6.31
N GLN A 2 7.15 -13.04 -5.23
CA GLN A 2 5.86 -13.42 -4.65
C GLN A 2 5.64 -12.62 -3.37
N PHE A 3 4.59 -11.81 -3.33
CA PHE A 3 4.22 -11.05 -2.14
C PHE A 3 3.38 -11.94 -1.22
N LYS A 4 3.72 -11.99 0.07
CA LYS A 4 2.94 -12.71 1.09
C LYS A 4 1.75 -11.89 1.57
N HIS A 5 1.90 -10.57 1.60
CA HIS A 5 0.85 -9.63 1.98
C HIS A 5 0.79 -8.47 0.99
N ILE A 6 -0.42 -8.05 0.65
CA ILE A 6 -0.68 -6.86 -0.15
C ILE A 6 -1.63 -5.97 0.65
N LEU A 7 -1.22 -4.73 0.89
CA LEU A 7 -2.03 -3.73 1.58
C LEU A 7 -2.33 -2.57 0.65
N LEU A 8 -3.55 -2.06 0.77
CA LEU A 8 -3.96 -0.80 0.14
C LEU A 8 -3.76 0.34 1.13
N PHE A 9 -2.88 1.27 0.80
CA PHE A 9 -2.73 2.54 1.50
C PHE A 9 -3.53 3.61 0.79
N SER A 10 -4.14 4.56 1.50
CA SER A 10 -4.56 5.80 0.82
C SER A 10 -3.31 6.53 0.32
N ILE A 11 -3.42 7.36 -0.73
CA ILE A 11 -2.27 8.17 -1.18
C ILE A 11 -1.70 9.01 -0.02
N LYS A 12 -2.57 9.54 0.84
CA LYS A 12 -2.15 10.32 2.02
C LYS A 12 -1.35 9.49 3.01
N ASP A 13 -1.82 8.29 3.35
CA ASP A 13 -1.13 7.41 4.29
C ASP A 13 0.20 6.92 3.71
N PHE A 14 0.23 6.62 2.41
CA PHE A 14 1.44 6.24 1.68
C PHE A 14 2.49 7.36 1.76
N ASN A 15 2.12 8.60 1.39
CA ASN A 15 3.03 9.74 1.36
C ASN A 15 3.55 10.15 2.74
N ASN A 16 2.75 9.99 3.79
CA ASN A 16 3.17 10.25 5.16
C ASN A 16 3.88 9.04 5.80
N ASN A 17 4.12 7.97 5.03
CA ASN A 17 4.71 6.73 5.50
C ASN A 17 4.03 6.20 6.77
N LYS A 18 2.70 6.25 6.81
CA LYS A 18 1.92 5.86 7.98
C LYS A 18 1.85 4.34 8.07
N GLU A 19 2.09 3.81 9.27
CA GLU A 19 1.94 2.39 9.53
C GLU A 19 0.49 1.92 9.32
N LYS A 20 0.34 0.74 8.72
CA LYS A 20 -0.93 0.04 8.60
C LYS A 20 -0.72 -1.45 8.83
N ASP A 21 -1.44 -2.03 9.78
CA ASP A 21 -1.41 -3.46 10.12
C ASP A 21 0.01 -4.01 10.41
N GLY A 22 0.90 -3.19 10.99
CA GLY A 22 2.30 -3.57 11.26
C GLY A 22 3.26 -3.30 10.09
N TYR A 23 2.79 -2.69 9.01
CA TYR A 23 3.57 -2.45 7.80
C TYR A 23 3.69 -0.97 7.48
N PHE A 24 4.91 -0.55 7.17
CA PHE A 24 5.16 0.75 6.60
C PHE A 24 5.27 0.66 5.07
N PRO A 25 4.68 1.59 4.31
CA PRO A 25 4.68 1.51 2.85
C PRO A 25 6.08 1.54 2.22
N HIS A 26 7.08 2.17 2.86
CA HIS A 26 8.47 2.17 2.40
C HIS A 26 9.19 0.81 2.54
N ASP A 27 8.70 -0.09 3.39
CA ASP A 27 9.26 -1.44 3.58
C ASP A 27 8.78 -2.43 2.50
N GLY A 28 7.85 -2.00 1.62
CA GLY A 28 7.23 -2.83 0.60
C GLY A 28 7.55 -2.38 -0.83
N THR A 29 6.99 -3.10 -1.79
CA THR A 29 7.08 -2.77 -3.22
C THR A 29 5.72 -2.31 -3.72
N VAL A 30 5.66 -1.13 -4.34
CA VAL A 30 4.44 -0.67 -5.00
C VAL A 30 4.12 -1.60 -6.18
N ILE A 31 2.96 -2.23 -6.14
CA ILE A 31 2.46 -3.13 -7.19
C ILE A 31 1.64 -2.35 -8.20
N ASN A 32 0.72 -1.50 -7.70
CA ASN A 32 -0.20 -0.74 -8.52
C ASN A 32 -0.74 0.49 -7.77
N VAL A 33 -1.28 1.44 -8.52
CA VAL A 33 -2.04 2.57 -7.99
C VAL A 33 -3.46 2.47 -8.53
N VAL A 34 -4.43 2.47 -7.62
CA VAL A 34 -5.85 2.43 -7.93
C VAL A 34 -6.41 3.83 -7.75
N VAL A 35 -6.88 4.41 -8.85
CA VAL A 35 -7.54 5.72 -8.88
C VAL A 35 -8.92 5.52 -9.49
N ASN A 36 -9.97 5.73 -8.71
CA ASN A 36 -11.34 5.67 -9.18
C ASN A 36 -12.04 7.00 -8.91
N ALA A 37 -12.25 7.77 -9.98
CA ALA A 37 -12.88 9.09 -9.92
C ALA A 37 -14.37 9.04 -9.52
N MET A 38 -15.08 7.93 -9.79
CA MET A 38 -16.49 7.79 -9.44
C MET A 38 -16.70 7.46 -7.96
N SER A 39 -15.81 6.68 -7.34
CA SER A 39 -15.90 6.31 -5.93
C SER A 39 -15.03 7.17 -5.00
N GLY A 40 -14.16 8.03 -5.54
CA GLY A 40 -13.17 8.79 -4.78
C GLY A 40 -12.05 7.93 -4.18
N LEU A 41 -11.95 6.66 -4.57
CA LEU A 41 -10.94 5.74 -4.06
C LEU A 41 -9.59 6.00 -4.74
N ASN A 42 -8.67 6.59 -3.98
CA ASN A 42 -7.29 6.81 -4.39
C ASN A 42 -6.35 6.04 -3.45
N ALA A 43 -5.87 4.89 -3.90
CA ALA A 43 -5.08 3.98 -3.09
C ALA A 43 -3.84 3.44 -3.82
N VAL A 44 -2.81 3.08 -3.05
CA VAL A 44 -1.58 2.45 -3.52
C VAL A 44 -1.55 1.02 -2.98
N ALA A 45 -1.47 0.04 -3.86
CA ALA A 45 -1.28 -1.36 -3.51
C ALA A 45 0.22 -1.62 -3.31
N VAL A 46 0.59 -1.99 -2.08
CA VAL A 46 1.97 -2.28 -1.68
C VAL A 46 2.09 -3.73 -1.27
N GLY A 47 3.02 -4.45 -1.89
CA GLY A 47 3.34 -5.84 -1.61
C GLY A 47 4.52 -6.00 -0.67
N PHE A 48 4.40 -6.93 0.28
CA PHE A 48 5.41 -7.26 1.28
C PHE A 48 5.78 -8.73 1.20
N THR A 49 7.08 -9.03 1.29
CA THR A 49 7.62 -10.40 1.19
C THR A 49 7.75 -11.10 2.55
N ASN A 50 7.75 -10.36 3.67
CA ASN A 50 7.79 -10.88 5.04
C ASN A 50 6.86 -10.08 5.97
N LYS A 51 6.32 -10.74 7.00
CA LYS A 51 5.87 -10.06 8.22
C LYS A 51 7.12 -9.65 8.99
N ARG A 52 7.21 -8.40 9.45
CA ARG A 52 8.08 -8.08 10.59
C ARG A 52 7.56 -8.80 11.82
#